data_AF-A0A2S8PUB5-F1
#
_entry.id   AF-A0A2S8PUB5-F1
#
_cell.length_a   1.000
_cell.length_b   1.000
_cell.length_c   1.000
_cell.angle_alpha   90.00
_cell.angle_beta   90.00
_cell.angle_gamma   90.00
#
_symmetry.space_group_name_H-M   'P 1'
#
loop_
_entity.id
_entity.type
_entity.pdbx_description
1 polymer ?
#
loop_
_entity_poly.entity_id
_entity_poly.type
_entity_poly.pdbx_seq_one_letter_code
_entity_poly.pdbx_strand_id
1 'polypeptide(L)'
;MKIDNLAPEGSLPWAIIQVYMGKAVARSEWEAPDEYIALKVKSPDSISHIEKHDKYGSSNWQPTPGDLMACDWKAWKPKCPEGTMLSFDLKVGTGKYSVSVQMWGYLADNELYPANPFGTLTNLKNETDITKFSYFVWDNSNKGIHIRVSSGIPPTLGGYQKMVDLFGKDLTVTVGGVPYYLGSTLDSSIVGKQQYEFFGRYYNTNAQKLGDILQQNVDKTLHFCFNWK
;
A
#
# COMPACT_ATOMS: atom_id res chain seq x y z
N MET A 1 5.10 35.75 -5.70
CA MET A 1 3.86 35.67 -6.50
C MET A 1 2.75 35.19 -5.56
N LYS A 2 1.64 35.92 -5.47
CA LYS A 2 0.49 35.51 -4.66
C LYS A 2 -0.48 34.76 -5.57
N ILE A 3 -0.74 33.49 -5.27
CA ILE A 3 -1.71 32.67 -6.00
C ILE A 3 -2.99 32.66 -5.17
N ASP A 4 -3.97 33.47 -5.57
CA ASP A 4 -5.31 33.42 -5.00
C ASP A 4 -6.06 32.32 -5.78
N ASN A 5 -6.51 31.25 -5.12
CA ASN A 5 -7.20 30.07 -5.69
C ASN A 5 -8.55 30.42 -6.35
N LEU A 6 -8.52 31.23 -7.41
CA LEU A 6 -9.70 31.79 -8.08
C LEU A 6 -10.18 30.93 -9.25
N ALA A 7 -9.40 29.92 -9.67
CA ALA A 7 -9.78 29.02 -10.73
C ALA A 7 -10.81 27.99 -10.23
N PRO A 8 -11.88 27.70 -11.02
CA PRO A 8 -12.86 26.67 -10.65
C PRO A 8 -12.19 25.30 -10.45
N GLU A 9 -12.46 24.64 -9.34
CA GLU A 9 -12.04 23.25 -9.12
C GLU A 9 -12.54 22.35 -10.26
N GLY A 10 -11.73 21.39 -10.70
CA GLY A 10 -12.03 20.59 -11.89
C GLY A 10 -11.49 21.15 -13.20
N SER A 11 -11.24 22.46 -13.29
CA SER A 11 -10.74 23.09 -14.52
C SER A 11 -9.22 22.94 -14.69
N LEU A 12 -8.73 23.05 -15.95
CA LEU A 12 -7.30 23.06 -16.20
C LEU A 12 -6.55 24.20 -15.47
N PRO A 13 -7.03 25.46 -15.45
CA PRO A 13 -6.35 26.51 -14.68
C PRO A 13 -6.16 26.15 -13.20
N TRP A 14 -7.14 25.51 -12.57
CA TRP A 14 -7.02 25.01 -11.21
C TRP A 14 -5.97 23.89 -11.11
N ALA A 15 -5.96 22.95 -12.05
CA ALA A 15 -5.01 21.85 -12.10
C ALA A 15 -3.56 22.35 -12.22
N ILE A 16 -3.31 23.32 -13.10
CA ILE A 16 -2.01 23.96 -13.29
C ILE A 16 -1.55 24.68 -12.01
N ILE A 17 -2.45 25.38 -11.31
CA ILE A 17 -2.15 25.97 -10.00
C ILE A 17 -1.68 24.89 -9.02
N GLN A 18 -2.37 23.75 -8.92
CA GLN A 18 -1.95 22.66 -8.03
C GLN A 18 -0.56 22.13 -8.41
N VAL A 19 -0.27 21.98 -9.70
CA VAL A 19 1.04 21.53 -10.20
C VAL A 19 2.16 22.51 -9.83
N TYR A 20 1.92 23.83 -9.98
CA TYR A 20 2.88 24.85 -9.53
C TYR A 20 3.09 24.87 -8.01
N MET A 21 2.10 24.42 -7.24
CA MET A 21 2.24 24.21 -5.78
C MET A 21 2.95 22.90 -5.42
N GLY A 22 3.50 22.17 -6.40
CA GLY A 22 4.21 20.91 -6.18
C GLY A 22 3.30 19.70 -5.97
N LYS A 23 2.00 19.82 -6.26
CA LYS A 23 1.06 18.70 -6.19
C LYS A 23 0.94 18.01 -7.54
N ALA A 24 0.51 16.76 -7.53
CA ALA A 24 0.12 16.05 -8.74
C ALA A 24 -1.39 16.10 -8.94
N VAL A 25 -1.83 16.07 -10.20
CA VAL A 25 -3.25 16.08 -10.59
C VAL A 25 -3.49 15.11 -11.74
N ALA A 26 -4.68 14.56 -11.83
CA ALA A 26 -5.08 13.62 -12.88
C ALA A 26 -6.44 14.01 -13.43
N ARG A 27 -6.74 13.59 -14.66
CA ARG A 27 -8.10 13.64 -15.18
C ARG A 27 -8.91 12.45 -14.69
N SER A 28 -10.23 12.58 -14.69
CA SER A 28 -11.11 11.48 -14.26
C SER A 28 -11.21 10.37 -15.30
N GLU A 29 -11.02 10.73 -16.57
CA GLU A 29 -10.98 9.80 -17.71
C GLU A 29 -9.65 9.05 -17.87
N TRP A 30 -8.58 9.47 -17.20
CA TRP A 30 -7.28 8.79 -17.28
C TRP A 30 -7.25 7.52 -16.42
N GLU A 31 -6.30 6.62 -16.69
CA GLU A 31 -6.05 5.41 -15.88
C GLU A 31 -5.48 5.79 -14.50
N ALA A 32 -6.30 6.41 -13.66
CA ALA A 32 -5.93 6.76 -12.30
C ALA A 32 -5.81 5.47 -11.46
N PRO A 33 -4.89 5.45 -10.49
CA PRO A 33 -3.89 6.48 -10.16
C PRO A 33 -2.54 6.27 -10.87
N ASP A 34 -2.47 5.48 -11.92
CA ASP A 34 -1.21 5.26 -12.63
C ASP A 34 -0.91 6.43 -13.60
N GLU A 35 -1.94 7.18 -14.02
CA GLU A 35 -1.81 8.38 -14.85
C GLU A 35 -2.05 9.70 -14.12
N TYR A 36 -1.10 10.65 -14.21
CA TYR A 36 -1.18 11.99 -13.65
C TYR A 36 -0.17 12.95 -14.27
N ILE A 37 -0.30 14.26 -14.01
CA ILE A 37 0.73 15.26 -14.28
C ILE A 37 1.33 15.81 -12.99
N ALA A 38 2.62 16.11 -13.03
CA ALA A 38 3.36 16.71 -11.91
C ALA A 38 4.47 17.63 -12.43
N LEU A 39 4.90 18.58 -11.59
CA LEU A 39 6.00 19.47 -11.92
C LEU A 39 7.32 18.77 -11.64
N LYS A 40 8.15 18.61 -12.67
CA LYS A 40 9.55 18.25 -12.50
C LYS A 40 10.37 19.50 -12.28
N VAL A 41 10.69 19.77 -11.02
CA VAL A 41 11.60 20.85 -10.63
C VAL A 41 13.03 20.37 -10.81
N LYS A 42 13.85 21.18 -11.45
CA LYS A 42 15.18 20.76 -11.89
C LYS A 42 16.32 21.20 -10.98
N SER A 43 17.38 20.38 -11.03
CA SER A 43 18.77 20.69 -10.69
C SER A 43 19.35 21.77 -11.65
N PRO A 44 20.52 22.36 -11.35
CA PRO A 44 20.97 23.63 -11.95
C PRO A 44 21.01 23.70 -13.50
N ASP A 45 21.25 22.60 -14.21
CA ASP A 45 21.59 22.62 -15.65
C ASP A 45 20.41 22.51 -16.62
N SER A 46 19.22 22.86 -16.15
CA SER A 46 18.07 22.10 -16.60
C SER A 46 16.76 22.92 -16.39
N ILE A 47 15.93 23.05 -17.43
CA ILE A 47 14.61 23.73 -17.39
C ILE A 47 13.48 22.89 -16.73
N SER A 48 12.79 23.44 -15.71
CA SER A 48 11.58 22.85 -15.10
C SER A 48 10.43 22.72 -16.09
N HIS A 49 9.74 21.59 -16.09
CA HIS A 49 8.61 21.32 -16.98
C HIS A 49 7.60 20.39 -16.30
N ILE A 50 6.38 20.34 -16.83
CA ILE A 50 5.35 19.42 -16.36
C ILE A 50 5.56 18.09 -17.10
N GLU A 51 5.59 17.00 -16.35
CA GLU A 51 5.62 15.65 -16.91
C GLU A 51 4.25 14.99 -16.73
N LYS A 52 3.85 14.19 -17.72
CA LYS A 52 2.79 13.19 -17.60
C LYS A 52 3.44 11.88 -17.21
N HIS A 53 2.95 11.29 -16.14
CA HIS A 53 3.32 9.97 -15.66
C HIS A 53 2.23 8.98 -16.08
N ASP A 54 2.66 7.78 -16.43
CA ASP A 54 1.80 6.62 -16.68
C ASP A 54 2.52 5.34 -16.20
N LYS A 55 1.91 4.17 -16.46
CA LYS A 55 2.47 2.86 -16.10
C LYS A 55 3.79 2.52 -16.81
N TYR A 56 4.18 3.25 -17.85
CA TYR A 56 5.38 3.02 -18.65
C TYR A 56 6.52 4.00 -18.32
N GLY A 57 6.23 5.13 -17.67
CA GLY A 57 7.24 6.07 -17.23
C GLY A 57 6.73 7.50 -17.15
N SER A 58 7.62 8.46 -17.38
CA SER A 58 7.26 9.88 -17.47
C SER A 58 7.70 10.49 -18.79
N SER A 59 6.91 11.45 -19.28
CA SER A 59 7.17 12.17 -20.52
C SER A 59 6.77 13.64 -20.38
N ASN A 60 7.33 14.52 -21.20
CA ASN A 60 6.93 15.92 -21.22
C ASN A 60 5.43 16.03 -21.53
N TRP A 61 4.66 16.62 -20.62
CA TRP A 61 3.24 16.82 -20.86
C TRP A 61 3.02 17.99 -21.82
N GLN A 62 2.21 17.74 -22.84
CA GLN A 62 1.69 18.77 -23.75
C GLN A 62 0.17 18.70 -23.68
N PRO A 63 -0.52 19.81 -23.33
CA PRO A 63 -1.97 19.79 -23.23
C PRO A 63 -2.60 19.52 -24.59
N THR A 64 -3.53 18.57 -24.63
CA THR A 64 -4.42 18.38 -25.78
C THR A 64 -5.59 19.36 -25.72
N PRO A 65 -6.31 19.61 -26.82
CA PRO A 65 -7.55 20.40 -26.78
C PRO A 65 -8.57 19.88 -25.74
N GLY A 66 -8.64 18.56 -25.55
CA GLY A 66 -9.47 17.94 -24.51
C GLY A 66 -9.03 18.30 -23.10
N ASP A 67 -7.72 18.33 -22.84
CA ASP A 67 -7.16 18.73 -21.54
C ASP A 67 -7.43 20.21 -21.22
N LEU A 68 -7.39 21.08 -22.24
CA LEU A 68 -7.69 22.52 -22.11
C LEU A 68 -9.15 22.78 -21.75
N MET A 69 -10.07 21.96 -22.26
CA MET A 69 -11.52 22.10 -22.05
C MET A 69 -12.08 21.24 -20.92
N ALA A 70 -11.27 20.36 -20.35
CA ALA A 70 -11.66 19.45 -19.29
C ALA A 70 -12.05 20.20 -18.00
N CYS A 71 -13.17 19.74 -17.42
CA CYS A 71 -13.65 20.14 -16.10
C CYS A 71 -13.60 18.96 -15.10
N ASP A 72 -12.84 17.92 -15.41
CA ASP A 72 -12.76 16.67 -14.65
C ASP A 72 -11.40 16.45 -13.96
N TRP A 73 -10.59 17.51 -13.86
CA TRP A 73 -9.31 17.47 -13.15
C TRP A 73 -9.50 17.26 -11.65
N LYS A 74 -8.70 16.38 -11.06
CA LYS A 74 -8.75 16.07 -9.63
C LYS A 74 -7.35 16.00 -9.04
N ALA A 75 -7.26 16.28 -7.75
CA ALA A 75 -6.02 16.03 -7.00
C ALA A 75 -5.65 14.55 -7.14
N TRP A 76 -4.43 14.29 -7.60
CA TRP A 76 -3.94 12.94 -7.68
C TRP A 76 -3.49 12.48 -6.30
N LYS A 77 -3.80 11.23 -5.97
CA LYS A 77 -3.30 10.56 -4.78
C LYS A 77 -2.61 9.28 -5.24
N PRO A 78 -1.32 9.09 -4.93
CA PRO A 78 -0.67 7.84 -5.28
C PRO A 78 -1.37 6.67 -4.59
N LYS A 79 -1.33 5.47 -5.20
CA LYS A 79 -1.75 4.23 -4.50
C LYS A 79 -0.97 4.08 -3.20
N CYS A 80 0.33 4.35 -3.28
CA CYS A 80 1.31 4.17 -2.22
C CYS A 80 2.09 5.46 -1.92
N PRO A 81 2.34 5.79 -0.65
CA PRO A 81 3.26 6.87 -0.31
C PRO A 81 4.66 6.66 -0.92
N GLU A 82 5.37 7.77 -1.17
CA GLU A 82 6.79 7.70 -1.56
C GLU A 82 7.62 6.97 -0.49
N GLY A 83 8.58 6.16 -0.93
CA GLY A 83 9.38 5.30 -0.06
C GLY A 83 8.61 4.13 0.54
N THR A 84 7.54 3.65 -0.13
CA THR A 84 6.88 2.39 0.23
C THR A 84 7.83 1.23 0.04
N MET A 85 8.05 0.45 1.10
CA MET A 85 9.03 -0.64 1.11
C MET A 85 8.46 -1.96 0.60
N LEU A 86 7.16 -2.18 0.78
CA LEU A 86 6.48 -3.39 0.31
C LEU A 86 5.09 -3.00 -0.19
N SER A 87 4.70 -3.44 -1.38
CA SER A 87 3.35 -3.26 -1.88
C SER A 87 2.86 -4.48 -2.65
N PHE A 88 1.56 -4.69 -2.62
CA PHE A 88 0.90 -5.80 -3.31
C PHE A 88 -0.59 -5.51 -3.47
N ASP A 89 -1.19 -6.17 -4.46
CA ASP A 89 -2.63 -6.31 -4.56
C ASP A 89 -3.06 -7.56 -3.79
N LEU A 90 -4.08 -7.41 -2.95
CA LEU A 90 -4.70 -8.51 -2.23
C LEU A 90 -6.15 -8.65 -2.69
N LYS A 91 -6.46 -9.77 -3.35
CA LYS A 91 -7.85 -10.25 -3.41
C LYS A 91 -8.19 -10.82 -2.04
N VAL A 92 -9.03 -10.11 -1.29
CA VAL A 92 -9.29 -10.44 0.11
C VAL A 92 -10.08 -11.76 0.19
N GLY A 93 -9.47 -12.76 0.82
CA GLY A 93 -10.15 -14.01 1.12
C GLY A 93 -10.65 -14.05 2.56
N THR A 94 -11.36 -15.12 2.88
CA THR A 94 -11.78 -15.42 4.25
C THR A 94 -11.71 -16.91 4.51
N GLY A 95 -11.40 -17.27 5.76
CA GLY A 95 -11.27 -18.66 6.17
C GLY A 95 -11.46 -18.83 7.67
N LYS A 96 -11.71 -20.07 8.08
CA LYS A 96 -11.86 -20.44 9.49
C LYS A 96 -10.64 -21.21 9.96
N TYR A 97 -10.05 -20.77 11.08
CA TYR A 97 -9.04 -21.54 11.78
C TYR A 97 -9.67 -22.59 12.72
N SER A 98 -10.81 -22.23 13.32
CA SER A 98 -11.61 -23.13 14.14
C SER A 98 -13.09 -22.77 13.99
N VAL A 99 -13.97 -23.50 14.69
CA VAL A 99 -15.42 -23.23 14.69
C VAL A 99 -15.75 -21.78 15.07
N SER A 100 -14.94 -21.17 15.96
CA SER A 100 -15.16 -19.82 16.48
C SER A 100 -14.25 -18.74 15.88
N VAL A 101 -13.19 -19.11 15.14
CA VAL A 101 -12.19 -18.15 14.65
C VAL A 101 -12.33 -17.96 13.14
N GLN A 102 -12.98 -16.86 12.77
CA GLN A 102 -13.05 -16.37 11.39
C GLN A 102 -11.92 -15.37 11.12
N MET A 103 -11.30 -15.47 9.95
CA MET A 103 -10.19 -14.62 9.52
C MET A 103 -10.45 -14.04 8.12
N TRP A 104 -9.88 -12.88 7.85
CA TRP A 104 -9.98 -12.19 6.55
C TRP A 104 -8.62 -11.68 6.13
N GLY A 105 -8.30 -11.78 4.84
CA GLY A 105 -7.02 -11.35 4.30
C GLY A 105 -6.38 -12.42 3.43
N TYR A 106 -5.13 -12.76 3.75
CA TYR A 106 -4.32 -13.73 3.04
C TYR A 106 -3.67 -14.77 3.95
N LEU A 107 -3.84 -16.03 3.59
CA LEU A 107 -3.15 -17.18 4.15
C LEU A 107 -2.64 -18.04 2.99
N ALA A 108 -1.31 -18.21 2.91
CA ALA A 108 -0.70 -19.04 1.87
C ALA A 108 -0.93 -20.54 2.11
N ASP A 109 -0.72 -21.32 1.05
CA ASP A 109 -0.91 -22.78 1.06
C ASP A 109 -0.07 -23.47 2.13
N ASN A 110 -0.69 -24.36 2.90
CA ASN A 110 -0.05 -25.19 3.93
C ASN A 110 0.67 -24.41 5.04
N GLU A 111 0.35 -23.13 5.25
CA GLU A 111 1.01 -22.33 6.29
C GLU A 111 0.35 -22.44 7.67
N LEU A 112 -0.93 -22.80 7.77
CA LEU A 112 -1.66 -22.84 9.04
C LEU A 112 -2.71 -23.96 9.08
N TYR A 113 -2.36 -25.12 9.64
CA TYR A 113 -3.34 -26.19 9.89
C TYR A 113 -4.21 -25.88 11.13
N PRO A 114 -5.55 -26.08 11.10
CA PRO A 114 -6.35 -26.73 10.06
C PRO A 114 -7.00 -25.76 9.05
N ALA A 115 -6.59 -24.49 9.02
CA ALA A 115 -7.16 -23.52 8.09
C ALA A 115 -6.74 -23.82 6.64
N ASN A 116 -7.72 -23.84 5.74
CA ASN A 116 -7.44 -23.85 4.30
C ASN A 116 -6.89 -22.48 3.87
N PRO A 117 -6.03 -22.43 2.84
CA PRO A 117 -5.55 -21.18 2.28
C PRO A 117 -6.71 -20.33 1.74
N PHE A 118 -6.52 -19.02 1.78
CA PHE A 118 -7.49 -18.05 1.25
C PHE A 118 -6.82 -16.73 0.90
N GLY A 119 -7.48 -15.99 0.03
CA GLY A 119 -6.98 -14.74 -0.50
C GLY A 119 -5.83 -14.97 -1.47
N THR A 120 -5.47 -13.94 -2.23
CA THR A 120 -4.41 -14.04 -3.23
C THR A 120 -3.63 -12.75 -3.30
N LEU A 121 -2.31 -12.85 -3.24
CA LEU A 121 -1.39 -11.74 -3.44
C LEU A 121 -0.93 -11.72 -4.90
N THR A 122 -1.01 -10.54 -5.52
CA THR A 122 -0.49 -10.26 -6.86
C THR A 122 0.28 -8.95 -6.88
N ASN A 123 1.03 -8.68 -7.95
CA ASN A 123 1.75 -7.41 -8.14
C ASN A 123 2.67 -7.03 -6.97
N LEU A 124 3.34 -8.03 -6.38
CA LEU A 124 4.26 -7.85 -5.27
C LEU A 124 5.48 -7.03 -5.71
N LYS A 125 5.69 -5.88 -5.06
CA LYS A 125 6.94 -5.10 -5.11
C LYS A 125 7.53 -5.07 -3.72
N ASN A 126 8.78 -5.47 -3.58
CA ASN A 126 9.41 -5.69 -2.29
C ASN A 126 10.84 -5.17 -2.29
N GLU A 127 11.07 -4.14 -1.50
CA GLU A 127 12.38 -3.51 -1.25
C GLU A 127 12.93 -3.88 0.13
N THR A 128 12.31 -4.86 0.81
CA THR A 128 12.75 -5.39 2.11
C THR A 128 13.49 -6.72 1.95
N ASP A 129 14.02 -7.23 3.06
CA ASP A 129 14.61 -8.57 3.15
C ASP A 129 13.58 -9.72 3.23
N ILE A 130 12.27 -9.43 3.21
CA ILE A 130 11.23 -10.47 3.26
C ILE A 130 11.33 -11.32 2.00
N THR A 131 11.55 -12.64 2.12
CA THR A 131 11.57 -13.56 0.97
C THR A 131 10.33 -14.43 0.91
N LYS A 132 9.66 -14.64 2.05
CA LYS A 132 8.42 -15.40 2.13
C LYS A 132 7.39 -14.61 2.93
N PHE A 133 6.20 -14.47 2.35
CA PHE A 133 5.06 -13.83 2.97
C PHE A 133 3.96 -14.88 3.14
N SER A 134 3.77 -15.36 4.37
CA SER A 134 2.89 -16.50 4.66
C SER A 134 1.49 -16.06 5.07
N TYR A 135 1.37 -14.89 5.69
CA TYR A 135 0.19 -14.53 6.45
C TYR A 135 0.04 -13.01 6.56
N PHE A 136 -1.14 -12.50 6.22
CA PHE A 136 -1.60 -11.16 6.57
C PHE A 136 -3.10 -11.22 6.75
N VAL A 137 -3.55 -11.28 8.00
CA VAL A 137 -4.98 -11.46 8.28
C VAL A 137 -5.45 -10.55 9.40
N TRP A 138 -6.72 -10.22 9.34
CA TRP A 138 -7.52 -9.83 10.49
C TRP A 138 -8.09 -11.06 11.18
N ASP A 139 -7.80 -11.21 12.47
CA ASP A 139 -8.42 -12.20 13.35
C ASP A 139 -9.51 -11.52 14.19
N ASN A 140 -10.77 -11.84 13.92
CA ASN A 140 -11.90 -11.22 14.62
C ASN A 140 -12.08 -11.69 16.06
N SER A 141 -11.46 -12.80 16.45
CA SER A 141 -11.52 -13.29 17.85
C SER A 141 -10.56 -12.52 18.72
N ASN A 142 -9.32 -12.34 18.22
CA ASN A 142 -8.27 -11.59 18.93
C ASN A 142 -8.29 -10.09 18.63
N LYS A 143 -9.16 -9.64 17.71
CA LYS A 143 -9.30 -8.25 17.27
C LYS A 143 -7.96 -7.63 16.87
N GLY A 144 -7.18 -8.37 16.07
CA GLY A 144 -5.84 -7.97 15.66
C GLY A 144 -5.50 -8.24 14.20
N ILE A 145 -4.60 -7.43 13.65
CA ILE A 145 -3.90 -7.70 12.40
C ILE A 145 -2.66 -8.53 12.72
N HIS A 146 -2.50 -9.65 12.03
CA HIS A 146 -1.40 -10.58 12.22
C HIS A 146 -0.60 -10.73 10.93
N ILE A 147 0.73 -10.71 11.02
CA ILE A 147 1.65 -10.82 9.88
C ILE A 147 2.65 -11.93 10.16
N ARG A 148 2.86 -12.84 9.20
CA ARG A 148 3.90 -13.88 9.26
C ARG A 148 4.77 -13.84 8.01
N VAL A 149 6.06 -13.70 8.22
CA VAL A 149 7.06 -13.55 7.17
C VAL A 149 8.37 -14.25 7.53
N SER A 150 9.22 -14.47 6.55
CA SER A 150 10.61 -14.89 6.77
C SER A 150 11.56 -14.28 5.75
N SER A 151 12.85 -14.31 6.10
CA SER A 151 13.95 -13.92 5.22
C SER A 151 14.91 -15.09 5.00
N GLY A 152 15.24 -15.35 3.75
CA GLY A 152 16.00 -16.53 3.31
C GLY A 152 15.11 -17.71 2.94
N ILE A 153 15.60 -18.54 2.02
CA ILE A 153 14.99 -19.82 1.63
C ILE A 153 16.11 -20.88 1.61
N PRO A 154 16.22 -21.76 2.63
CA PRO A 154 15.40 -21.80 3.85
C PRO A 154 15.66 -20.61 4.79
N PRO A 155 14.76 -20.33 5.76
CA PRO A 155 14.97 -19.32 6.79
C PRO A 155 16.24 -19.56 7.60
N THR A 156 16.94 -18.49 7.98
CA THR A 156 18.19 -18.54 8.76
C THR A 156 18.11 -17.64 9.99
N LEU A 157 18.98 -17.85 10.99
CA LEU A 157 19.06 -16.97 12.15
C LEU A 157 19.34 -15.50 11.76
N GLY A 158 20.22 -15.28 10.77
CA GLY A 158 20.49 -13.94 10.26
C GLY A 158 19.28 -13.31 9.56
N GLY A 159 18.53 -14.11 8.79
CA GLY A 159 17.26 -13.68 8.20
C GLY A 159 16.19 -13.36 9.24
N TYR A 160 16.10 -14.16 10.30
CA TYR A 160 15.21 -13.89 11.43
C TYR A 160 15.54 -12.55 12.11
N GLN A 161 16.82 -12.28 12.37
CA GLN A 161 17.23 -11.01 12.98
C GLN A 161 16.83 -9.81 12.11
N LYS A 162 16.96 -9.90 10.78
CA LYS A 162 16.47 -8.86 9.86
C LYS A 162 14.96 -8.62 9.99
N MET A 163 14.16 -9.67 10.20
CA MET A 163 12.72 -9.51 10.43
C MET A 163 12.42 -8.88 11.78
N VAL A 164 13.16 -9.25 12.83
CA VAL A 164 13.07 -8.60 14.15
C VAL A 164 13.39 -7.10 14.02
N ASP A 165 14.47 -6.75 13.34
CA ASP A 165 14.89 -5.36 13.14
C ASP A 165 13.89 -4.56 12.29
N LEU A 166 13.31 -5.19 11.26
CA LEU A 166 12.30 -4.55 10.40
C LEU A 166 10.99 -4.28 11.16
N PHE A 167 10.46 -5.29 11.87
CA PHE A 167 9.17 -5.18 12.58
C PHE A 167 9.28 -4.49 13.95
N GLY A 168 10.51 -4.28 14.45
CA GLY A 168 10.79 -3.37 15.56
C GLY A 168 10.61 -1.90 15.22
N LYS A 169 10.55 -1.54 13.92
CA LYS A 169 10.19 -0.19 13.44
C LYS A 169 8.69 -0.02 13.35
N ASP A 170 8.23 1.23 13.27
CA ASP A 170 6.80 1.50 13.19
C ASP A 170 6.27 1.22 11.78
N LEU A 171 5.32 0.31 11.70
CA LEU A 171 4.63 -0.02 10.46
C LEU A 171 3.43 0.92 10.23
N THR A 172 3.40 1.56 9.07
CA THR A 172 2.20 2.17 8.50
C THR A 172 1.75 1.39 7.27
N VAL A 173 0.48 1.00 7.25
CA VAL A 173 -0.16 0.36 6.09
C VAL A 173 -1.07 1.38 5.42
N THR A 174 -0.95 1.58 4.12
CA THR A 174 -1.84 2.46 3.34
C THR A 174 -2.70 1.62 2.42
N VAL A 175 -4.02 1.90 2.42
CA VAL A 175 -5.00 1.27 1.53
C VAL A 175 -5.90 2.35 0.97
N GLY A 176 -6.03 2.42 -0.36
CA GLY A 176 -6.84 3.46 -1.02
C GLY A 176 -6.39 4.89 -0.69
N GLY A 177 -5.08 5.09 -0.45
CA GLY A 177 -4.51 6.38 -0.04
C GLY A 177 -4.78 6.79 1.41
N VAL A 178 -5.41 5.92 2.23
CA VAL A 178 -5.63 6.18 3.66
C VAL A 178 -4.58 5.43 4.49
N PRO A 179 -3.78 6.13 5.32
CA PRO A 179 -2.78 5.49 6.17
C PRO A 179 -3.38 4.95 7.48
N TYR A 180 -2.93 3.76 7.87
CA TYR A 180 -3.26 3.07 9.11
C TYR A 180 -1.95 2.78 9.86
N TYR A 181 -1.69 3.58 10.90
CA TYR A 181 -0.48 3.44 11.71
C TYR A 181 -0.63 2.28 12.69
N LEU A 182 0.07 1.18 12.43
CA LEU A 182 0.05 -0.04 13.24
C LEU A 182 1.12 -0.02 14.35
N GLY A 183 2.17 0.80 14.21
CA GLY A 183 3.30 0.85 15.15
C GLY A 183 4.23 -0.35 14.99
N SER A 184 5.09 -0.60 15.97
CA SER A 184 6.00 -1.75 16.00
C SER A 184 5.40 -2.96 16.71
N THR A 185 6.03 -4.12 16.55
CA THR A 185 5.63 -5.36 17.24
C THR A 185 6.83 -6.24 17.53
N LEU A 186 6.70 -7.08 18.55
CA LEU A 186 7.68 -8.11 18.88
C LEU A 186 7.24 -9.45 18.28
N ASP A 187 8.21 -10.33 18.08
CA ASP A 187 7.93 -11.68 17.62
C ASP A 187 7.03 -12.43 18.61
N SER A 188 6.17 -13.29 18.08
CA SER A 188 5.28 -14.12 18.87
C SER A 188 5.16 -15.54 18.33
N SER A 189 4.49 -16.41 19.07
CA SER A 189 4.20 -17.77 18.66
C SER A 189 2.83 -17.87 18.01
N ILE A 190 2.74 -18.74 17.02
CA ILE A 190 1.50 -19.24 16.42
C ILE A 190 1.71 -20.69 16.03
N VAL A 191 0.64 -21.48 16.04
CA VAL A 191 0.67 -22.86 15.56
C VAL A 191 1.14 -22.89 14.10
N GLY A 192 2.01 -23.84 13.78
CA GLY A 192 2.55 -24.01 12.42
C GLY A 192 3.72 -23.09 12.06
N LYS A 193 4.08 -22.13 12.92
CA LYS A 193 5.27 -21.28 12.76
C LYS A 193 6.54 -22.13 12.71
N GLN A 194 7.33 -21.95 11.66
CA GLN A 194 8.59 -22.65 11.47
C GLN A 194 9.74 -21.91 12.15
N GLN A 195 10.87 -22.61 12.31
CA GLN A 195 12.09 -22.02 12.85
C GLN A 195 12.51 -20.81 12.00
N TYR A 196 12.89 -19.71 12.67
CA TYR A 196 13.36 -18.46 12.04
C TYR A 196 12.34 -17.68 11.22
N GLU A 197 11.05 -17.99 11.35
CA GLU A 197 9.99 -17.11 10.88
C GLU A 197 9.65 -16.06 11.94
N PHE A 198 9.13 -14.91 11.51
CA PHE A 198 8.63 -13.85 12.37
C PHE A 198 7.11 -13.82 12.34
N PHE A 199 6.48 -13.65 13.51
CA PHE A 199 5.03 -13.48 13.64
C PHE A 199 4.69 -12.24 14.45
N GLY A 200 4.27 -11.19 13.76
CA GLY A 200 3.89 -9.90 14.33
C GLY A 200 2.39 -9.77 14.56
N ARG A 201 2.01 -9.05 15.63
CA ARG A 201 0.60 -8.84 16.01
C ARG A 201 0.33 -7.38 16.37
N TYR A 202 -0.77 -6.83 15.87
CA TYR A 202 -1.17 -5.44 16.04
C TYR A 202 -2.63 -5.36 16.49
N TYR A 203 -2.90 -4.75 17.64
CA TYR A 203 -4.24 -4.72 18.26
C TYR A 203 -4.82 -3.32 18.43
N ASN A 204 -4.10 -2.29 17.98
CA ASN A 204 -4.51 -0.90 18.16
C ASN A 204 -5.74 -0.55 17.30
N THR A 205 -6.32 0.63 17.55
CA THR A 205 -7.52 1.11 16.85
C THR A 205 -7.35 1.17 15.32
N ASN A 206 -6.15 1.45 14.80
CA ASN A 206 -5.92 1.44 13.35
C ASN A 206 -5.89 0.02 12.78
N ALA A 207 -5.37 -0.96 13.54
CA ALA A 207 -5.45 -2.36 13.17
C ALA A 207 -6.91 -2.83 13.07
N GLN A 208 -7.77 -2.39 13.99
CA GLN A 208 -9.21 -2.69 13.95
C GLN A 208 -9.88 -2.10 12.71
N LYS A 209 -9.63 -0.81 12.41
CA LYS A 209 -10.14 -0.16 11.20
C LYS A 209 -9.67 -0.87 9.92
N LEU A 210 -8.40 -1.29 9.87
CA LEU A 210 -7.87 -2.05 8.75
C LEU A 210 -8.54 -3.43 8.64
N GLY A 211 -8.85 -4.06 9.78
CA GLY A 211 -9.64 -5.28 9.86
C GLY A 211 -11.06 -5.12 9.32
N ASP A 212 -11.73 -3.99 9.60
CA ASP A 212 -13.05 -3.67 9.04
C ASP A 212 -12.99 -3.53 7.51
N ILE A 213 -11.92 -2.93 6.98
CA ILE A 213 -11.68 -2.85 5.52
C ILE A 213 -11.56 -4.26 4.92
N LEU A 214 -10.80 -5.16 5.54
CA LEU A 214 -10.68 -6.55 5.06
C LEU A 214 -12.03 -7.28 5.11
N GLN A 215 -12.80 -7.12 6.18
CA GLN A 215 -14.12 -7.74 6.33
C GLN A 215 -15.12 -7.27 5.25
N GLN A 216 -15.16 -5.96 4.96
CA GLN A 216 -16.12 -5.36 4.03
C GLN A 216 -15.79 -5.62 2.55
N ASN A 217 -14.60 -6.15 2.25
CA ASN A 217 -14.08 -6.25 0.89
C ASN A 217 -13.69 -7.67 0.49
N VAL A 218 -14.30 -8.69 1.10
CA VAL A 218 -14.17 -10.09 0.64
C VAL A 218 -14.44 -10.18 -0.87
N ASP A 219 -13.60 -10.95 -1.57
CA ASP A 219 -13.57 -11.15 -3.02
C ASP A 219 -13.22 -9.92 -3.87
N LYS A 220 -13.04 -8.75 -3.26
CA LYS A 220 -12.51 -7.56 -3.94
C LYS A 220 -10.99 -7.51 -3.82
N THR A 221 -10.38 -6.87 -4.81
CA THR A 221 -8.94 -6.59 -4.81
C THR A 221 -8.68 -5.20 -4.25
N LEU A 222 -7.80 -5.12 -3.25
CA LEU A 222 -7.34 -3.88 -2.66
C LEU A 222 -5.82 -3.79 -2.80
N HIS A 223 -5.31 -2.58 -3.06
CA HIS A 223 -3.88 -2.32 -3.10
C HIS A 223 -3.37 -1.90 -1.72
N PHE A 224 -2.33 -2.58 -1.24
CA PHE A 224 -1.72 -2.36 0.06
C PHE A 224 -0.29 -1.87 -0.09
N CYS A 225 0.08 -0.89 0.73
CA CYS A 225 1.42 -0.29 0.76
C CYS A 225 1.93 -0.25 2.20
N PHE A 226 3.04 -0.92 2.46
CA PHE A 226 3.64 -1.08 3.77
C PHE A 226 4.91 -0.25 3.82
N ASN A 227 5.06 0.50 4.90
CA ASN A 227 6.23 1.34 5.14
C ASN A 227 6.64 1.22 6.61
N TRP A 228 7.90 0.84 6.85
CA TRP A 228 8.48 0.73 8.19
C TRP A 228 9.44 1.89 8.42
N LYS A 229 9.20 2.71 9.46
CA LYS A 229 10.03 3.88 9.78
C LYS A 229 10.45 3.88 11.24
#